data_AF-A0A534V5G6-F1
#
_entry.id   AF-A0A534V5G6-F1
#
_cell.length_a   1.000
_cell.length_b   1.000
_cell.length_c   1.000
_cell.angle_alpha   90.00
_cell.angle_beta   90.00
_cell.angle_gamma   90.00
#
_symmetry.space_group_name_H-M   'P 1'
#
loop_
_entity.id
_entity.type
_entity.pdbx_description
1 polymer ?
#
loop_
_entity_poly.entity_id
_entity_poly.type
_entity_poly.pdbx_seq_one_letter_code
_entity_poly.pdbx_strand_id
1 'polypeptide(L)' 'MSKQAAEHHTKAAEHHEHAARHHKEAAKHHEAGNHEKAAHHAHVAHGHHLQAIHHHEEATKFHLEHHGKK' A
#
# COMPACT_ATOMS: atom_id res chain seq x y z
N MET A 1 -2.46 -6.33 -21.83
CA MET A 1 -3.54 -7.18 -21.25
C MET A 1 -3.17 -7.73 -19.88
N SER A 2 -2.18 -8.62 -19.69
CA SER A 2 -1.79 -9.08 -18.33
C SER A 2 -0.72 -8.22 -17.64
N LYS A 3 0.14 -7.55 -18.42
CA LYS A 3 1.28 -6.78 -17.89
C LYS A 3 0.86 -5.59 -17.01
N GLN A 4 -0.17 -4.84 -17.38
CA GLN A 4 -0.63 -3.68 -16.59
C GLN A 4 -1.24 -4.08 -15.24
N ALA A 5 -2.05 -5.15 -15.21
CA ALA A 5 -2.57 -5.68 -13.95
C ALA A 5 -1.42 -6.20 -13.06
N ALA A 6 -0.42 -6.87 -13.65
CA ALA A 6 0.77 -7.31 -12.93
C ALA A 6 1.58 -6.13 -12.38
N GLU A 7 1.77 -5.05 -13.15
CA GLU A 7 2.44 -3.82 -12.71
C GLU A 7 1.71 -3.16 -11.53
N HIS A 8 0.38 -3.10 -11.58
CA HIS A 8 -0.41 -2.60 -10.46
C HIS A 8 -0.29 -3.48 -9.21
N HIS A 9 -0.27 -4.81 -9.37
CA HIS A 9 0.01 -5.72 -8.24
C HIS A 9 1.41 -5.52 -7.66
N THR A 10 2.43 -5.34 -8.49
CA THR A 10 3.79 -5.04 -8.03
C THR A 10 3.85 -3.73 -7.25
N LYS A 11 3.26 -2.65 -7.78
CA LYS A 11 3.23 -1.36 -7.08
C LYS A 11 2.45 -1.41 -5.77
N ALA A 12 1.35 -2.16 -5.73
CA ALA A 12 0.60 -2.39 -4.49
C ALA A 12 1.47 -3.11 -3.44
N ALA A 13 2.22 -4.13 -3.85
CA ALA A 13 3.15 -4.84 -2.97
C ALA A 13 4.25 -3.91 -2.44
N GLU A 14 4.87 -3.09 -3.30
CA GLU A 14 5.89 -2.11 -2.88
C GLU A 14 5.34 -1.11 -1.84
N HIS A 15 4.13 -0.60 -2.06
CA HIS A 15 3.47 0.27 -1.09
C HIS A 15 3.15 -0.44 0.23
N HIS A 16 2.73 -1.70 0.19
CA HIS A 16 2.53 -2.49 1.41
C HIS A 16 3.83 -2.72 2.18
N GLU A 17 4.94 -2.98 1.51
CA GLU A 17 6.26 -3.09 2.14
C GLU A 17 6.67 -1.77 2.81
N HIS A 18 6.45 -0.64 2.11
CA HIS A 18 6.74 0.68 2.66
C HIS A 18 5.87 0.98 3.89
N ALA A 19 4.57 0.69 3.82
CA ALA A 19 3.64 0.83 4.93
C ALA A 19 4.07 -0.03 6.14
N ALA A 20 4.43 -1.29 5.90
CA ALA A 20 4.90 -2.19 6.94
C ALA A 20 6.18 -1.69 7.61
N ARG A 21 7.14 -1.16 6.85
CA ARG A 21 8.36 -0.54 7.39
C ARG A 21 8.02 0.65 8.29
N HIS A 22 7.16 1.56 7.83
CA HIS A 22 6.78 2.73 8.62
C HIS A 22 5.97 2.36 9.86
N HIS A 23 5.08 1.36 9.82
CA HIS A 23 4.41 0.87 11.02
C HIS A 23 5.39 0.28 12.04
N LYS A 24 6.44 -0.42 11.60
CA LYS A 24 7.49 -0.92 12.51
C LYS A 24 8.28 0.22 13.16
N GLU A 25 8.62 1.27 12.41
CA GLU A 25 9.28 2.46 12.98
C GLU A 25 8.35 3.22 13.94
N ALA A 26 7.06 3.32 13.61
CA ALA A 26 6.06 3.90 14.50
C ALA A 26 5.97 3.14 15.83
N ALA A 27 5.96 1.81 15.78
CA ALA A 27 5.97 0.97 16.98
C ALA A 27 7.22 1.23 17.85
N LYS A 28 8.41 1.22 17.24
CA LYS A 28 9.67 1.53 17.95
C LYS A 28 9.64 2.91 18.60
N HIS A 29 9.14 3.93 17.90
CA HIS A 29 9.02 5.28 18.45
C HIS A 29 7.99 5.36 19.58
N HIS A 30 6.88 4.62 19.50
CA HIS A 30 5.92 4.50 20.59
C HIS A 30 6.52 3.85 21.83
N GLU A 31 7.26 2.75 21.67
CA GLU A 31 7.96 2.07 22.77
C GLU A 31 9.02 2.96 23.42
N ALA A 32 9.69 3.80 22.63
CA ALA A 32 10.68 4.77 23.11
C ALA A 32 10.05 6.06 23.70
N GLY A 33 8.72 6.17 23.79
CA GLY A 33 8.02 7.35 24.31
C GLY A 33 7.96 8.55 23.35
N ASN A 34 8.42 8.40 22.11
CA ASN A 34 8.47 9.45 21.08
C ASN A 34 7.18 9.45 20.24
N HIS A 35 6.05 9.81 20.87
CA HIS A 35 4.73 9.71 20.24
C HIS A 35 4.56 10.57 18.98
N GLU A 36 5.20 11.73 18.89
CA GLU A 36 5.14 12.60 17.70
C GLU A 36 5.73 11.93 16.46
N LYS A 37 6.91 11.31 16.60
CA LYS A 37 7.55 10.55 15.51
C LYS A 37 6.76 9.31 15.16
N ALA A 38 6.17 8.67 16.17
CA ALA A 38 5.34 7.50 15.95
C ALA A 38 4.08 7.85 15.14
N ALA A 39 3.39 8.94 15.49
CA ALA A 39 2.23 9.43 14.75
C ALA A 39 2.59 9.82 13.32
N HIS A 40 3.74 10.46 13.10
CA HIS A 40 4.23 10.78 11.77
C HIS A 40 4.42 9.52 10.92
N HIS A 41 5.13 8.51 11.43
CA HIS A 41 5.33 7.26 10.72
C HIS A 41 4.03 6.48 10.49
N ALA A 42 3.10 6.48 11.44
CA ALA A 42 1.79 5.87 11.28
C ALA A 42 0.99 6.54 10.15
N HIS A 43 1.05 7.88 10.03
CA HIS A 43 0.39 8.61 8.96
C HIS A 43 1.00 8.30 7.59
N VAL A 44 2.33 8.27 7.49
CA VAL A 44 3.02 7.89 6.24
C VAL A 44 2.68 6.46 5.84
N ALA A 45 2.64 5.53 6.80
CA ALA A 45 2.25 4.15 6.55
C ALA A 45 0.82 4.05 6.00
N HIS A 46 -0.12 4.81 6.57
CA HIS A 46 -1.49 4.88 6.09
C HIS A 46 -1.58 5.45 4.67
N GLY A 47 -0.79 6.48 4.35
CA GLY A 47 -0.71 7.02 2.99
C GLY A 47 -0.29 5.96 1.96
N HIS A 48 0.72 5.15 2.30
CA HIS A 48 1.12 4.02 1.45
C HIS A 48 0.03 2.95 1.35
N HIS A 49 -0.68 2.66 2.44
CA HIS A 49 -1.80 1.72 2.39
C HIS A 49 -2.89 2.14 1.41
N LEU A 50 -3.25 3.43 1.40
CA LEU A 50 -4.23 3.98 0.44
C LEU A 50 -3.74 3.86 -1.01
N GLN A 51 -2.45 4.10 -1.27
CA GLN A 51 -1.88 3.90 -2.61
C GLN A 51 -1.89 2.44 -3.05
N ALA A 52 -1.63 1.50 -2.12
CA ALA A 52 -1.72 0.08 -2.41
C ALA A 52 -3.16 -0.34 -2.76
N ILE A 53 -4.17 0.15 -2.02
CA ILE A 53 -5.58 -0.07 -2.34
C ILE A 53 -5.91 0.48 -3.73
N HIS A 54 -5.49 1.70 -4.03
CA HIS A 54 -5.72 2.30 -5.35
C HIS A 54 -5.19 1.41 -6.48
N HIS A 55 -3.96 0.89 -6.36
CA HIS A 55 -3.43 -0.03 -7.37
C HIS A 55 -4.13 -1.39 -7.39
N HIS A 56 -4.58 -1.91 -6.26
CA HIS A 56 -5.42 -3.11 -6.23
C HIS A 56 -6.74 -2.91 -6.98
N GLU A 57 -7.39 -1.76 -6.80
CA GLU A 57 -8.61 -1.41 -7.52
C GLU A 57 -8.36 -1.29 -9.03
N GLU A 58 -7.29 -0.62 -9.45
CA GLU A 58 -6.93 -0.50 -10.86
C GLU A 58 -6.62 -1.87 -11.49
N ALA A 59 -5.86 -2.74 -10.81
CA ALA A 59 -5.61 -4.10 -11.27
C ALA A 59 -6.92 -4.89 -11.46
N THR A 60 -7.86 -4.72 -10.52
CA THR A 60 -9.18 -5.35 -10.57
C THR A 60 -10.03 -4.82 -11.72
N LYS A 61 -10.02 -3.50 -11.98
CA LYS A 61 -10.70 -2.90 -13.13
C LYS A 61 -10.15 -3.45 -14.44
N PHE A 62 -8.83 -3.49 -14.61
CA PHE A 62 -8.22 -4.08 -15.81
C PHE A 62 -8.60 -5.56 -15.99
N HIS A 63 -8.73 -6.31 -14.89
CA HIS A 63 -9.22 -7.69 -14.95
C HIS A 63 -10.67 -7.76 -15.44
N LEU A 64 -11.56 -6.93 -14.87
CA LEU A 64 -12.99 -6.90 -15.21
C LEU A 64 -13.28 -6.35 -16.62
N GLU A 65 -12.62 -5.28 -17.05
CA GLU A 65 -12.82 -4.67 -18.37
C GLU A 65 -12.38 -5.59 -19.51
N HIS A 66 -11.40 -6.48 -19.27
CA HIS A 66 -10.89 -7.40 -20.27
C HIS A 66 -11.39 -8.85 -20.14
N HIS A 67 -11.92 -9.26 -18.98
CA HIS A 67 -12.51 -10.59 -18.77
C HIS A 67 -14.03 -10.60 -18.51
N GLY A 68 -14.68 -9.43 -18.46
CA GLY A 68 -16.14 -9.28 -18.30
C GLY A 68 -16.98 -9.60 -19.55
N LYS A 69 -16.36 -10.12 -20.62
CA LYS A 69 -17.07 -10.71 -21.76
C LYS A 69 -16.88 -12.23 -21.76
N LYS A 70 -17.78 -12.93 -21.07
CA LYS A 70 -18.11 -14.33 -21.37
C LYS A 70 -19.61 -14.47 -21.41
#